data_AF-A0A2H1EGP3-F1
#
_entry.id   AF-A0A2H1EGP3-F1
#
_cell.length_a   1.000
_cell.length_b   1.000
_cell.length_c   1.000
_cell.angle_alpha   90.00
_cell.angle_beta   90.00
_cell.angle_gamma   90.00
#
_symmetry.space_group_name_H-M   'P 1'
#
loop_
_entity.id
_entity.type
_entity.pdbx_description
1 polymer ?
#
loop_
_entity_poly.entity_id
_entity_poly.type
_entity_poly.pdbx_seq_one_letter_code
_entity_poly.pdbx_strand_id
1 'polypeptide(L)'
;MDDILLSGLSHTFDPNELYNRVVHYYIDKKGYSKEQANSIARKVVEREKNRHTCKNVKCGHGLDDHIRHSETCLVVDCECRKFVS
;
A
#
# COMPACT_ATOMS: atom_id res chain seq x y z
N MET A 1 19.03 -12.21 1.74
CA MET A 1 17.70 -11.81 2.19
C MET A 1 17.36 -10.46 1.53
N ASP A 2 17.78 -10.28 0.27
CA ASP A 2 18.16 -8.95 -0.25
C ASP A 2 17.84 -8.74 -1.75
N ASP A 3 16.84 -9.44 -2.30
CA ASP A 3 16.43 -9.26 -3.71
C ASP A 3 15.02 -8.65 -3.87
N ILE A 4 14.40 -8.18 -2.79
CA ILE A 4 13.07 -7.53 -2.81
C ILE A 4 13.17 -6.00 -3.08
N LEU A 5 14.38 -5.46 -3.26
CA LEU A 5 14.63 -4.00 -3.31
C LEU A 5 14.97 -3.43 -4.70
N LEU A 6 14.91 -4.21 -5.78
CA LEU A 6 15.32 -3.76 -7.12
C LEU A 6 14.20 -3.89 -8.17
N SER A 7 13.06 -3.26 -7.93
CA SER A 7 12.22 -2.75 -9.02
C SER A 7 12.02 -1.25 -8.82
N GLY A 8 12.92 -0.48 -9.40
CA GLY A 8 12.76 0.96 -9.53
C GLY A 8 12.04 1.29 -10.83
N LEU A 9 11.07 2.21 -10.72
CA LEU A 9 10.63 3.24 -11.68
C LEU A 9 9.10 3.38 -11.59
N SER A 10 8.64 4.31 -10.74
CA SER A 10 7.23 4.64 -10.46
C SER A 10 6.42 3.54 -9.74
N HIS A 11 6.78 3.18 -8.50
CA HIS A 11 5.96 2.26 -7.71
C HIS A 11 4.90 3.01 -6.90
N THR A 12 3.80 3.37 -7.55
CA THR A 12 2.54 3.50 -6.82
C THR A 12 2.19 2.14 -6.22
N PHE A 13 1.60 2.16 -5.04
CA PHE A 13 1.18 0.93 -4.38
C PHE A 13 0.03 0.27 -5.15
N ASP A 14 0.24 -0.94 -5.70
CA ASP A 14 -0.80 -1.76 -6.32
C ASP A 14 -1.20 -2.93 -5.39
N PRO A 15 -2.42 -2.90 -4.80
CA PRO A 15 -2.93 -3.97 -3.97
C PRO A 15 -3.04 -5.33 -4.66
N ASN A 16 -3.36 -5.36 -5.96
CA ASN A 16 -3.58 -6.58 -6.73
C ASN A 16 -2.25 -7.25 -7.06
N GLU A 17 -1.26 -6.45 -7.48
CA GLU A 17 0.10 -6.96 -7.73
C GLU A 17 0.68 -7.56 -6.44
N LEU A 18 0.57 -6.85 -5.33
CA LEU A 18 1.01 -7.34 -4.02
C LEU A 18 0.28 -8.63 -3.62
N TYR A 19 -1.05 -8.67 -3.79
CA TYR A 19 -1.85 -9.87 -3.49
C TYR A 19 -1.30 -11.09 -4.24
N ASN A 20 -1.16 -10.96 -5.56
CA ASN A 20 -0.70 -12.04 -6.44
C ASN A 20 0.70 -12.51 -6.05
N ARG A 21 1.62 -11.56 -5.79
CA ARG A 21 2.99 -11.87 -5.38
C ARG A 21 3.03 -12.66 -4.07
N VAL A 22 2.21 -12.29 -3.09
CA VAL A 22 2.12 -13.00 -1.80
C VAL A 22 1.53 -14.39 -1.98
N VAL A 23 0.44 -14.54 -2.76
CA VAL A 23 -0.18 -15.85 -3.02
C VAL A 23 0.81 -16.81 -3.66
N HIS A 24 1.48 -16.38 -4.74
CA HIS A 24 2.48 -17.21 -5.43
C HIS A 24 3.62 -17.61 -4.51
N TYR A 25 4.14 -16.67 -3.71
CA TYR A 25 5.21 -17.00 -2.77
C TYR A 25 4.81 -18.09 -1.77
N TYR A 26 3.62 -18.02 -1.16
CA TYR A 26 3.21 -19.01 -0.17
C TYR A 26 2.82 -20.36 -0.80
N ILE A 27 2.28 -20.39 -2.01
CA ILE A 27 2.02 -21.64 -2.72
C ILE A 27 3.35 -22.26 -3.16
N ASP A 28 4.13 -21.54 -3.96
CA ASP A 28 5.27 -22.11 -4.68
C ASP A 28 6.49 -22.32 -3.78
N LYS A 29 6.68 -21.47 -2.76
CA LYS A 29 7.87 -21.52 -1.88
C LYS A 29 7.59 -22.11 -0.51
N LYS A 30 6.33 -22.10 -0.04
CA LYS A 30 5.96 -22.62 1.29
C LYS A 30 5.05 -23.84 1.22
N GLY A 31 4.54 -24.20 0.04
CA GLY A 31 3.67 -25.37 -0.13
C GLY A 31 2.30 -25.22 0.54
N TYR A 32 1.85 -23.98 0.76
CA TYR A 32 0.57 -23.73 1.43
C TYR A 32 -0.60 -24.00 0.50
N SER A 33 -1.76 -24.32 1.08
CA SER A 33 -2.99 -24.39 0.30
C SER A 33 -3.34 -23.01 -0.27
N LYS A 34 -4.13 -22.98 -1.35
CA LYS A 34 -4.61 -21.75 -1.96
C LYS A 34 -5.39 -20.89 -0.96
N GLU A 35 -6.20 -21.53 -0.11
CA GLU A 35 -7.01 -20.86 0.92
C GLU A 35 -6.13 -20.19 1.98
N GLN A 36 -5.08 -20.90 2.45
CA GLN A 36 -4.12 -20.36 3.41
C GLN A 36 -3.35 -19.18 2.82
N ALA A 37 -2.82 -19.34 1.60
CA ALA A 37 -2.09 -18.28 0.89
C ALA A 37 -2.97 -17.04 0.66
N ASN A 38 -4.22 -17.24 0.21
CA ASN A 38 -5.19 -16.16 0.03
C ASN A 38 -5.49 -15.42 1.35
N SER A 39 -5.67 -16.16 2.46
CA SER A 39 -5.91 -15.56 3.77
C SER A 39 -4.75 -14.67 4.22
N ILE A 40 -3.51 -15.11 3.99
CA ILE A 40 -2.31 -14.33 4.31
C ILE A 40 -2.21 -13.10 3.39
N ALA A 41 -2.40 -13.28 2.09
CA ALA A 41 -2.33 -12.21 1.11
C ALA A 41 -3.32 -11.07 1.42
N ARG A 42 -4.57 -11.39 1.81
CA ARG A 42 -5.55 -10.38 2.23
C ARG A 42 -5.05 -9.54 3.41
N LYS A 43 -4.51 -10.19 4.44
CA LYS A 43 -3.98 -9.50 5.64
C LYS A 43 -2.78 -8.62 5.30
N VAL A 44 -1.88 -9.09 4.44
CA VAL A 44 -0.71 -8.32 4.00
C VAL A 44 -1.15 -7.09 3.20
N VAL A 45 -2.05 -7.27 2.24
CA VAL A 45 -2.59 -6.18 1.41
C VAL A 45 -3.32 -5.15 2.25
N GLU A 46 -4.17 -5.56 3.20
CA GLU A 46 -4.86 -4.64 4.11
C GLU A 46 -3.89 -3.82 4.95
N ARG A 47 -2.83 -4.47 5.46
CA ARG A 47 -1.78 -3.80 6.23
C ARG A 47 -1.01 -2.78 5.39
N GLU A 48 -0.65 -3.13 4.15
CA GLU A 48 0.03 -2.21 3.23
C GLU A 48 -0.88 -1.09 2.74
N LYS A 49 -2.16 -1.36 2.44
CA LYS A 49 -3.17 -0.32 2.16
C LYS A 49 -3.19 0.71 3.27
N ASN A 50 -3.36 0.25 4.51
CA ASN A 50 -3.35 1.13 5.66
C ASN A 50 -2.06 1.93 5.79
N ARG A 51 -0.88 1.37 5.48
CA ARG A 51 0.39 2.11 5.48
C ARG A 51 0.48 3.18 4.40
N HIS A 52 -0.09 2.91 3.22
CA HIS A 52 -0.10 3.83 2.08
C HIS A 52 -1.29 4.80 2.10
N THR A 53 -2.16 4.74 3.11
CA THR A 53 -3.23 5.71 3.34
C THR A 53 -2.83 6.75 4.38
N CYS A 54 -3.26 7.99 4.17
CA CYS A 54 -3.13 9.08 5.12
C CYS A 54 -3.71 8.71 6.49
N LYS A 55 -2.97 9.03 7.56
CA LYS A 55 -3.41 8.78 8.94
C LYS A 55 -4.36 9.85 9.49
N ASN A 56 -4.53 10.96 8.77
CA ASN A 56 -5.57 11.92 9.07
C ASN A 56 -6.93 11.30 8.69
N VAL A 57 -7.71 10.92 9.72
CA VAL A 57 -9.02 10.27 9.58
C VAL A 57 -10.04 11.06 8.76
N LYS A 58 -9.82 12.37 8.59
CA LYS A 58 -10.69 13.24 7.78
C LYS A 58 -10.46 13.13 6.27
N CYS A 59 -9.32 12.57 5.86
CA CYS A 59 -8.86 12.58 4.47
C CYS A 59 -9.02 11.21 3.79
N GLY A 60 -8.44 10.15 4.37
CA GLY A 60 -8.50 8.80 3.80
C GLY A 60 -7.83 8.61 2.42
N HIS A 61 -7.15 9.62 1.86
CA HIS A 61 -6.45 9.55 0.58
C HIS A 61 -5.12 8.80 0.66
N GLY A 62 -4.60 8.38 -0.49
CA GLY A 62 -3.30 7.72 -0.58
C GLY A 62 -2.16 8.71 -0.29
N LEU A 63 -1.05 8.24 0.27
CA LEU A 63 0.13 9.08 0.52
C LEU A 63 0.74 9.65 -0.77
N ASP A 64 0.48 9.03 -1.92
CA ASP A 64 0.88 9.56 -3.23
C ASP A 64 0.12 10.87 -3.57
N ASP A 65 -1.06 11.09 -2.97
CA ASP A 65 -1.82 12.34 -3.06
C ASP A 65 -1.34 13.39 -2.04
N HIS A 66 -0.22 13.17 -1.35
CA HIS A 66 0.31 14.08 -0.34
C HIS A 66 1.68 14.65 -0.71
N ILE A 67 1.93 15.88 -0.26
CA ILE A 67 3.30 16.41 -0.15
C ILE A 67 4.01 15.64 0.97
N ARG A 68 5.12 14.98 0.62
CA ARG A 68 5.94 14.21 1.55
C ARG A 68 6.33 15.06 2.76
N HIS A 69 6.17 14.50 3.95
CA HIS A 69 6.52 15.09 5.26
C HIS A 69 5.65 16.25 5.77
N SER A 70 4.65 16.75 5.04
CA SER A 70 3.82 17.88 5.50
C SER A 70 2.35 17.54 5.79
N GLU A 71 1.99 16.25 5.69
CA GLU A 71 0.59 15.75 5.80
C GLU A 71 -0.42 16.50 4.89
N THR A 72 0.07 17.28 3.92
CA THR A 72 -0.77 18.16 3.10
C THR A 72 -1.24 17.39 1.88
N CYS A 73 -2.55 17.24 1.71
CA CYS A 73 -3.09 16.61 0.50
C CYS A 73 -3.14 17.57 -0.69
N LEU A 74 -2.93 17.01 -1.86
CA LEU A 74 -3.04 17.65 -3.17
C LEU A 74 -4.48 17.66 -3.69
N VAL A 75 -5.39 16.84 -3.15
CA VAL A 75 -6.81 16.80 -3.53
C VAL A 75 -7.51 18.12 -3.19
N VAL A 76 -8.29 18.67 -4.15
CA VAL A 76 -8.91 20.01 -4.09
C VAL A 76 -9.80 20.22 -2.88
N ASP A 77 -10.70 19.28 -2.64
CA ASP A 77 -11.75 19.41 -1.64
C ASP A 77 -11.43 18.68 -0.33
N CYS A 78 -10.15 18.47 -0.03
CA CYS A 78 -9.76 17.73 1.17
C CYS A 78 -9.37 18.64 2.34
N GLU A 79 -9.97 18.41 3.51
CA GLU A 79 -9.77 19.19 4.74
C GLU A 79 -8.36 19.10 5.34
N CYS A 80 -7.54 18.13 4.93
CA CYS A 80 -6.11 18.01 5.31
C CYS A 80 -5.21 19.02 4.59
N ARG A 81 -5.73 19.74 3.61
CA ARG A 81 -4.97 20.67 2.78
C ARG A 81 -4.47 21.84 3.63
N LYS A 82 -3.16 22.07 3.63
CA LYS A 82 -2.48 23.18 4.34
C LYS A 82 -1.62 24.00 3.38
N PHE A 83 -2.15 24.33 2.21
CA PHE A 83 -1.65 25.49 1.48
C PHE A 83 -2.22 26.68 2.22
N VAL A 84 -1.35 27.47 2.85
CA VAL A 84 -1.69 28.54 3.81
C VAL A 84 -2.93 29.38 3.47
N SER A 85 -3.58 29.76 4.58
CA SER A 85 -4.71 30.67 4.81
C SER A 85 -4.73 31.96 4.01
#